data_AF-A0A1Q2YMA8-F1
#
_entry.id   AF-A0A1Q2YMA8-F1
#
_cell.length_a   1.000
_cell.length_b   1.000
_cell.length_c   1.000
_cell.angle_alpha   90.00
_cell.angle_beta   90.00
_cell.angle_gamma   90.00
#
_symmetry.space_group_name_H-M   'P 1'
#
loop_
_entity.id
_entity.type
_entity.pdbx_description
1 polymer ?
#
loop_
_entity_poly.entity_id
_entity_poly.type
_entity_poly.pdbx_seq_one_letter_code
_entity_poly.pdbx_strand_id
1 'polypeptide(L)'
;MADLKIEKTHVPKVTEFGAAFPFPLISQEAVDMILYEALQPRVVDTYGRLPNLATNATRLDFHIGGHAAEVAPFTNALARSPEITKIVSTFFGEELEPVYNSETAHINLSLATMDEVEKKKFPQTEAEIKELLQKQDSGDGNEIPSALGVHYDSSTVTMVVTLDLPKEAVGGQTTIITGDEKTVRVPEPKVGHATIIQGRVLKHLASKPVTNHNRITFVNAYAVAAPDKLDNTALTSTKPSVLPRARFDLFYRDWVDYRFRKLEACLKVVRRNVVSDYEAGKGFDQEAFVTKCAEIENYLKKCYDEMECVNNPPYPPPHFHTPYADLP
;
A
#
# COMPACT_ATOMS: atom_id res chain seq x y z
N MET A 1 -12.92 -9.37 -6.39
CA MET A 1 -11.98 -10.43 -6.81
C MET A 1 -12.41 -11.13 -8.08
N ALA A 2 -13.67 -11.57 -8.19
CA ALA A 2 -14.19 -12.25 -9.38
C ALA A 2 -13.93 -11.48 -10.70
N ASP A 3 -14.17 -10.16 -10.72
CA ASP A 3 -13.93 -9.32 -11.90
C ASP A 3 -12.45 -9.30 -12.35
N LEU A 4 -11.53 -9.51 -11.41
CA LEU A 4 -10.09 -9.60 -11.66
C LEU A 4 -9.63 -11.04 -11.94
N LYS A 5 -10.56 -12.00 -11.96
CA LYS A 5 -10.30 -13.44 -12.14
C LYS A 5 -9.33 -14.05 -11.13
N ILE A 6 -9.22 -13.46 -9.94
CA ILE A 6 -8.34 -13.96 -8.87
C ILE A 6 -9.12 -14.97 -8.02
N GLU A 7 -8.79 -16.25 -8.17
CA GLU A 7 -9.41 -17.36 -7.42
C GLU A 7 -8.55 -17.87 -6.27
N LYS A 8 -7.22 -17.90 -6.47
CA LYS A 8 -6.25 -18.32 -5.45
C LYS A 8 -5.40 -17.15 -4.99
N THR A 9 -4.92 -17.21 -3.75
CA THR A 9 -4.14 -16.12 -3.14
C THR A 9 -3.05 -16.72 -2.23
N HIS A 10 -1.89 -16.06 -2.14
CA HIS A 10 -0.78 -16.56 -1.33
C HIS A 10 -1.03 -16.47 0.19
N VAL A 11 -2.01 -15.64 0.58
CA VAL A 11 -2.56 -15.54 1.93
C VAL A 11 -4.09 -15.50 1.84
N PRO A 12 -4.81 -15.89 2.90
CA PRO A 12 -6.27 -15.77 2.93
C PRO A 12 -6.73 -14.33 2.66
N LYS A 13 -7.73 -14.17 1.79
CA LYS A 13 -8.44 -12.91 1.58
C LYS A 13 -9.26 -12.57 2.82
N VAL A 14 -9.38 -11.28 3.11
CA VAL A 14 -10.21 -10.80 4.24
C VAL A 14 -11.66 -10.63 3.78
N THR A 15 -11.86 -10.08 2.57
CA THR A 15 -13.17 -9.96 1.92
C THR A 15 -13.06 -10.25 0.42
N GLU A 16 -14.19 -10.31 -0.28
CA GLU A 16 -14.25 -10.45 -1.75
C GLU A 16 -13.88 -9.17 -2.52
N PHE A 17 -13.68 -8.05 -1.82
CA PHE A 17 -13.27 -6.77 -2.42
C PHE A 17 -11.90 -6.92 -3.10
N GLY A 18 -11.77 -6.51 -4.37
CA GLY A 18 -10.47 -6.52 -5.06
C GLY A 18 -9.86 -5.12 -5.09
N ALA A 19 -10.52 -4.26 -5.84
CA ALA A 19 -10.19 -2.85 -5.98
C ALA A 19 -11.47 -2.05 -6.28
N ALA A 20 -11.41 -0.74 -6.07
CA ALA A 20 -12.46 0.20 -6.47
C ALA A 20 -12.00 1.02 -7.68
N PHE A 21 -12.92 1.34 -8.59
CA PHE A 21 -12.67 2.40 -9.57
C PHE A 21 -12.39 3.74 -8.87
N PRO A 22 -11.62 4.64 -9.49
CA PRO A 22 -11.32 5.92 -8.87
C PRO A 22 -12.58 6.73 -8.55
N PHE A 23 -12.63 7.34 -7.37
CA PHE A 23 -13.73 8.20 -6.93
C PHE A 23 -13.19 9.52 -6.37
N PRO A 24 -13.92 10.64 -6.52
CA PRO A 24 -13.50 11.91 -5.94
C PRO A 24 -13.46 11.80 -4.41
N LEU A 25 -12.34 12.18 -3.79
CA LEU A 25 -12.17 12.09 -2.34
C LEU A 25 -11.82 13.44 -1.71
N ILE A 26 -10.83 14.15 -2.27
CA ILE A 26 -10.32 15.39 -1.69
C ILE A 26 -10.36 16.53 -2.71
N SER A 27 -10.46 17.77 -2.22
CA SER A 27 -10.47 18.97 -3.06
C SER A 27 -9.06 19.35 -3.54
N GLN A 28 -8.97 20.29 -4.47
CA GLN A 28 -7.68 20.82 -4.93
C GLN A 28 -6.91 21.51 -3.80
N GLU A 29 -7.60 22.23 -2.92
CA GLU A 29 -6.95 22.90 -1.78
C GLU A 29 -6.31 21.89 -0.81
N ALA A 30 -6.95 20.73 -0.62
CA ALA A 30 -6.38 19.65 0.17
C ALA A 30 -5.14 19.04 -0.51
N VAL A 31 -5.18 18.87 -1.84
CA VAL A 31 -4.02 18.44 -2.64
C VAL A 31 -2.87 19.42 -2.47
N ASP A 32 -3.14 20.72 -2.61
CA ASP A 32 -2.14 21.78 -2.50
C ASP A 32 -1.49 21.80 -1.10
N MET A 33 -2.28 21.60 -0.04
CA MET A 33 -1.78 21.50 1.33
C MET A 33 -0.88 20.28 1.56
N ILE A 34 -1.25 19.10 1.03
CA ILE A 34 -0.42 17.89 1.12
C ILE A 34 0.91 18.11 0.39
N LEU A 35 0.87 18.63 -0.84
CA LEU A 35 2.06 18.93 -1.62
C LEU A 35 2.93 19.99 -0.94
N TYR A 36 2.33 21.04 -0.40
CA TYR A 36 3.03 22.08 0.34
C TYR A 36 3.78 21.50 1.55
N GLU A 37 3.13 20.70 2.39
CA GLU A 37 3.76 20.10 3.57
C GLU A 37 4.88 19.12 3.19
N ALA A 38 4.65 18.25 2.20
CA ALA A 38 5.59 17.21 1.80
C ALA A 38 6.84 17.75 1.09
N LEU A 39 6.69 18.79 0.25
CA LEU A 39 7.76 19.32 -0.60
C LEU A 39 8.57 20.46 0.05
N GLN A 40 8.37 20.74 1.34
CA GLN A 40 9.25 21.65 2.07
C GLN A 40 10.69 21.12 2.03
N PRO A 41 11.72 21.97 1.80
CA PRO A 41 13.11 21.51 1.72
C PRO A 41 13.54 20.65 2.91
N ARG A 42 13.22 21.09 4.14
CA ARG A 42 13.51 20.32 5.37
C ARG A 42 12.89 18.91 5.38
N VAL A 43 11.71 18.76 4.76
CA VAL A 43 10.98 17.48 4.72
C VAL A 43 11.62 16.57 3.69
N VAL A 44 11.89 17.08 2.49
CA VAL A 44 12.58 16.32 1.43
C VAL A 44 13.97 15.88 1.91
N ASP A 45 14.74 16.77 2.53
CA ASP A 45 16.09 16.46 3.03
C ASP A 45 16.06 15.38 4.13
N THR A 46 15.07 15.45 5.04
CA THR A 46 15.01 14.55 6.19
C THR A 46 14.38 13.20 5.85
N TYR A 47 13.30 13.20 5.06
CA TYR A 47 12.41 12.05 4.85
C TYR A 47 12.41 11.53 3.41
N GLY A 48 12.96 12.28 2.44
CA GLY A 48 13.04 11.87 1.04
C GLY A 48 14.04 10.73 0.84
N ARG A 49 13.62 9.67 0.16
CA ARG A 49 14.41 8.45 -0.05
C ARG A 49 14.21 7.88 -1.45
N LEU A 50 15.26 7.33 -2.02
CA LEU A 50 15.19 6.69 -3.33
C LEU A 50 14.36 5.40 -3.25
N PRO A 51 13.56 5.10 -4.28
CA PRO A 51 12.74 3.91 -4.30
C PRO A 51 13.57 2.71 -4.76
N ASN A 52 13.87 1.79 -3.84
CA ASN A 52 14.60 0.56 -4.17
C ASN A 52 13.75 -0.45 -4.98
N LEU A 53 12.43 -0.34 -4.89
CA LEU A 53 11.47 -1.19 -5.60
C LEU A 53 10.95 -0.59 -6.90
N ALA A 54 11.56 0.48 -7.42
CA ALA A 54 11.13 1.09 -8.68
C ALA A 54 11.74 0.38 -9.90
N THR A 55 10.95 0.19 -10.95
CA THR A 55 11.46 -0.26 -12.25
C THR A 55 11.86 0.96 -13.10
N ASN A 56 13.09 0.97 -13.63
CA ASN A 56 13.64 2.08 -14.41
C ASN A 56 13.58 3.43 -13.67
N ALA A 57 13.98 3.40 -12.40
CA ALA A 57 14.11 4.58 -11.57
C ALA A 57 15.13 5.57 -12.16
N THR A 58 14.85 6.85 -11.96
CA THR A 58 15.68 7.99 -12.34
C THR A 58 16.01 8.81 -11.10
N ARG A 59 16.89 9.80 -11.23
CA ARG A 59 17.18 10.78 -10.17
C ARG A 59 15.96 11.63 -9.74
N LEU A 60 14.86 11.54 -10.49
CA LEU A 60 13.62 12.28 -10.27
C LEU A 60 12.53 11.42 -9.61
N ASP A 61 12.86 10.17 -9.27
CA ASP A 61 11.97 9.26 -8.55
C ASP A 61 12.41 9.17 -7.08
N PHE A 62 11.50 9.48 -6.17
CA PHE A 62 11.73 9.39 -4.73
C PHE A 62 10.41 9.27 -3.97
N HIS A 63 10.50 8.76 -2.75
CA HIS A 63 9.38 8.63 -1.84
C HIS A 63 9.61 9.51 -0.60
N ILE A 64 8.54 9.97 0.02
CA ILE A 64 8.56 10.67 1.30
C ILE A 64 7.63 9.93 2.25
N GLY A 65 8.17 9.38 3.35
CA GLY A 65 7.40 8.62 4.35
C GLY A 65 7.76 8.99 5.78
N GLY A 66 6.85 8.74 6.72
CA GLY A 66 7.05 8.97 8.16
C GLY A 66 7.08 10.45 8.61
N HIS A 67 6.95 11.40 7.69
CA HIS A 67 6.94 12.84 7.97
C HIS A 67 5.62 13.34 8.54
N ALA A 68 4.50 12.67 8.21
CA ALA A 68 3.15 13.14 8.51
C ALA A 68 2.95 13.47 9.99
N ALA A 69 3.14 12.48 10.87
CA ALA A 69 2.93 12.65 12.30
C ALA A 69 3.89 13.65 12.97
N GLU A 70 5.02 13.97 12.35
CA GLU A 70 6.08 14.77 12.95
C GLU A 70 6.03 16.24 12.51
N VAL A 71 5.72 16.51 11.24
CA VAL A 71 5.95 17.84 10.63
C VAL A 71 4.91 18.29 9.61
N ALA A 72 3.85 17.51 9.38
CA ALA A 72 2.81 17.79 8.38
C ALA A 72 1.40 17.57 9.00
N PRO A 73 0.94 18.52 9.84
CA PRO A 73 -0.29 18.37 10.63
C PRO A 73 -1.55 18.21 9.77
N PHE A 74 -1.67 18.89 8.63
CA PHE A 74 -2.82 18.74 7.75
C PHE A 74 -2.86 17.33 7.16
N THR A 75 -1.74 16.88 6.60
CA THR A 75 -1.59 15.55 6.00
C THR A 75 -1.85 14.45 7.03
N ASN A 76 -1.34 14.59 8.26
CA ASN A 76 -1.59 13.61 9.33
C ASN A 76 -3.06 13.57 9.76
N ALA A 77 -3.72 14.73 9.89
CA ALA A 77 -5.13 14.79 10.21
C ALA A 77 -5.99 14.12 9.13
N LEU A 78 -5.67 14.37 7.85
CA LEU A 78 -6.35 13.76 6.72
C LEU A 78 -6.16 12.24 6.69
N ALA A 79 -4.93 11.76 6.87
CA ALA A 79 -4.60 10.32 6.88
C ALA A 79 -5.28 9.54 8.02
N ARG A 80 -5.64 10.23 9.11
CA ARG A 80 -6.30 9.67 10.29
C ARG A 80 -7.77 10.08 10.42
N SER A 81 -8.36 10.67 9.37
CA SER A 81 -9.76 11.09 9.37
C SER A 81 -10.70 9.88 9.56
N PRO A 82 -11.59 9.92 10.57
CA PRO A 82 -12.64 8.92 10.73
C PRO A 82 -13.59 8.84 9.52
N GLU A 83 -13.85 9.98 8.87
CA GLU A 83 -14.73 10.08 7.70
C GLU A 83 -14.14 9.34 6.50
N ILE A 84 -12.86 9.57 6.19
CA ILE A 84 -12.16 8.86 5.11
C ILE A 84 -12.09 7.37 5.45
N THR A 85 -11.73 7.02 6.69
CA THR A 85 -11.67 5.63 7.14
C THR A 85 -13.01 4.92 6.94
N LYS A 86 -14.13 5.58 7.27
CA LYS A 86 -15.48 5.04 7.04
C LYS A 86 -15.79 4.81 5.55
N ILE A 87 -15.32 5.68 4.66
CA ILE A 87 -15.47 5.48 3.21
C ILE A 87 -14.72 4.22 2.77
N VAL A 88 -13.45 4.07 3.18
CA VAL A 88 -12.63 2.90 2.83
C VAL A 88 -13.25 1.62 3.42
N SER A 89 -13.72 1.64 4.66
CA SER A 89 -14.44 0.52 5.28
C SER A 89 -15.70 0.13 4.52
N THR A 90 -16.46 1.11 4.03
CA THR A 90 -17.68 0.85 3.22
C THR A 90 -17.34 0.10 1.93
N PHE A 91 -16.29 0.52 1.22
CA PHE A 91 -15.85 -0.20 0.01
C PHE A 91 -15.36 -1.61 0.33
N PHE A 92 -14.61 -1.75 1.42
CA PHE A 92 -13.98 -3.00 1.77
C PHE A 92 -14.94 -4.05 2.34
N GLY A 93 -16.01 -3.60 3.02
CA GLY A 93 -17.02 -4.45 3.65
C GLY A 93 -16.68 -4.86 5.09
N GLU A 94 -15.60 -4.34 5.67
CA GLU A 94 -15.17 -4.57 7.05
C GLU A 94 -14.72 -3.25 7.68
N GLU A 95 -14.80 -3.16 9.01
CA GLU A 95 -14.29 -2.00 9.74
C GLU A 95 -12.75 -1.94 9.66
N LEU A 96 -12.24 -0.78 9.31
CA LEU A 96 -10.81 -0.55 9.07
C LEU A 96 -10.29 0.57 9.99
N GLU A 97 -8.99 0.55 10.23
CA GLU A 97 -8.27 1.63 10.89
C GLU A 97 -6.94 1.91 10.16
N PRO A 98 -6.46 3.17 10.15
CA PRO A 98 -5.12 3.48 9.66
C PRO A 98 -4.05 2.74 10.46
N VAL A 99 -2.99 2.32 9.78
CA VAL A 99 -1.86 1.62 10.43
C VAL A 99 -0.88 2.60 11.10
N TYR A 100 0.39 2.23 11.15
CA TYR A 100 1.49 2.99 11.74
C TYR A 100 2.05 4.08 10.80
N ASN A 101 2.70 5.09 11.38
CA ASN A 101 3.01 6.37 10.71
C ASN A 101 3.82 6.24 9.41
N SER A 102 4.79 5.33 9.33
CA SER A 102 5.61 5.18 8.11
C SER A 102 4.85 4.64 6.90
N GLU A 103 3.71 3.98 7.12
CA GLU A 103 2.86 3.42 6.06
C GLU A 103 1.58 4.23 5.83
N THR A 104 1.27 5.17 6.72
CA THR A 104 0.25 6.19 6.51
C THR A 104 0.84 7.44 5.85
N ALA A 105 0.09 8.09 4.96
CA ALA A 105 0.46 9.37 4.36
C ALA A 105 1.84 9.43 3.69
N HIS A 106 2.27 8.35 3.04
CA HIS A 106 3.50 8.41 2.25
C HIS A 106 3.21 8.95 0.85
N ILE A 107 4.18 9.67 0.30
CA ILE A 107 4.08 10.28 -1.03
C ILE A 107 5.05 9.54 -1.96
N ASN A 108 4.54 9.09 -3.10
CA ASN A 108 5.38 8.57 -4.19
C ASN A 108 5.50 9.65 -5.27
N LEU A 109 6.73 9.97 -5.67
CA LEU A 109 7.03 11.00 -6.65
C LEU A 109 7.80 10.40 -7.82
N SER A 110 7.30 10.65 -9.02
CA SER A 110 8.03 10.51 -10.28
C SER A 110 7.88 11.82 -11.02
N LEU A 111 8.94 12.63 -11.07
CA LEU A 111 8.87 13.97 -11.65
C LEU A 111 9.28 13.99 -13.13
N ALA A 112 8.65 14.87 -13.89
CA ALA A 112 9.03 15.17 -15.25
C ALA A 112 10.44 15.78 -15.27
N THR A 113 11.22 15.42 -16.28
CA THR A 113 12.53 16.03 -16.49
C THR A 113 12.41 17.38 -17.20
N MET A 114 13.19 18.34 -16.71
CA MET A 114 13.40 19.63 -17.38
C MET A 114 14.64 19.61 -18.27
N ASP A 115 15.43 18.54 -18.25
CA ASP A 115 16.63 18.40 -19.08
C ASP A 115 16.27 18.05 -20.53
N GLU A 116 16.73 18.86 -21.48
CA GLU A 116 16.40 18.73 -22.90
C GLU A 116 16.93 17.45 -23.56
N VAL A 117 17.98 16.83 -23.00
CA VAL A 117 18.52 15.56 -23.49
C VAL A 117 17.69 14.40 -22.95
N GLU A 118 17.31 14.45 -21.67
CA GLU A 118 16.43 13.45 -21.06
C GLU A 118 15.02 13.49 -21.68
N LYS A 119 14.49 14.67 -22.01
CA LYS A 119 13.19 14.83 -22.71
C LYS A 119 13.11 14.06 -24.02
N LYS A 120 14.21 14.01 -24.78
CA LYS A 120 14.28 13.29 -26.07
C LYS A 120 14.19 11.76 -25.93
N LYS A 121 14.32 11.21 -24.71
CA LYS A 121 14.15 9.78 -24.45
C LYS A 121 12.68 9.36 -24.37
N PHE A 122 11.77 10.32 -24.19
CA PHE A 122 10.34 10.08 -24.20
C PHE A 122 9.81 10.06 -25.65
N PRO A 123 8.72 9.32 -25.93
CA PRO A 123 8.06 9.36 -27.23
C PRO A 123 7.61 10.80 -27.56
N GLN A 124 7.84 11.22 -28.80
CA GLN A 124 7.62 12.58 -29.28
C GLN A 124 6.33 12.71 -30.11
N THR A 125 5.79 11.60 -30.60
CA THR A 125 4.56 11.57 -31.42
C THR A 125 3.47 10.72 -30.77
N GLU A 126 2.20 10.99 -31.12
CA GLU A 126 1.06 10.19 -30.64
C GLU A 126 1.18 8.71 -31.03
N ALA A 127 1.76 8.42 -32.20
CA ALA A 127 1.99 7.05 -32.67
C ALA A 127 3.00 6.31 -31.77
N GLU A 128 4.12 6.94 -31.44
CA GLU A 128 5.13 6.38 -30.53
C GLU A 128 4.59 6.20 -29.11
N ILE A 129 3.80 7.16 -28.62
CA ILE A 129 3.12 7.07 -27.31
C ILE A 129 2.21 5.84 -27.27
N LYS A 130 1.37 5.65 -28.30
CA LYS A 130 0.43 4.55 -28.40
C LYS A 130 1.15 3.20 -28.52
N GLU A 131 2.18 3.12 -29.34
CA GLU A 131 2.99 1.91 -29.51
C GLU A 131 3.67 1.51 -28.19
N LEU A 132 4.28 2.47 -27.49
CA LEU A 132 4.96 2.21 -26.23
C LEU A 132 3.98 1.77 -25.13
N LEU A 133 2.82 2.43 -25.02
CA LEU A 133 1.78 2.05 -24.06
C LEU A 133 1.25 0.63 -24.36
N GLN A 134 0.94 0.33 -25.62
CA GLN A 134 0.47 -0.99 -26.03
C GLN A 134 1.52 -2.08 -25.75
N LYS A 135 2.80 -1.78 -25.99
CA LYS A 135 3.91 -2.69 -25.65
C LYS A 135 3.99 -2.96 -24.15
N GLN A 136 3.84 -1.94 -23.31
CA GLN A 136 3.79 -2.13 -21.85
C GLN A 136 2.60 -2.98 -21.42
N ASP A 137 1.41 -2.73 -21.98
CA ASP A 137 0.17 -3.39 -21.55
C ASP A 137 0.09 -4.86 -22.01
N SER A 138 0.83 -5.21 -23.07
CA SER A 138 0.94 -6.58 -23.59
C SER A 138 2.17 -7.35 -23.10
N GLY A 139 3.10 -6.66 -22.42
CA GLY A 139 4.36 -7.23 -21.92
C GLY A 139 4.29 -7.71 -20.47
N ASP A 140 5.46 -8.06 -19.92
CA ASP A 140 5.60 -8.40 -18.50
C ASP A 140 5.46 -7.14 -17.63
N GLY A 141 4.58 -7.20 -16.63
CA GLY A 141 4.39 -6.12 -15.66
C GLY A 141 5.68 -5.72 -14.93
N ASN A 142 6.62 -6.64 -14.73
CA ASN A 142 7.90 -6.36 -14.09
C ASN A 142 8.81 -5.42 -14.91
N GLU A 143 8.60 -5.35 -16.23
CA GLU A 143 9.35 -4.49 -17.15
C GLU A 143 8.74 -3.09 -17.29
N ILE A 144 7.52 -2.87 -16.77
CA ILE A 144 6.84 -1.57 -16.85
C ILE A 144 7.53 -0.56 -15.93
N PRO A 145 8.03 0.58 -16.46
CA PRO A 145 8.59 1.66 -15.63
C PRO A 145 7.61 2.11 -14.55
N SER A 146 8.08 2.20 -13.31
CA SER A 146 7.21 2.38 -12.15
C SER A 146 7.90 3.09 -11.00
N ALA A 147 7.13 3.87 -10.22
CA ALA A 147 7.57 4.40 -8.93
C ALA A 147 7.68 3.30 -7.87
N LEU A 148 6.85 2.27 -8.03
CA LEU A 148 6.84 1.06 -7.22
C LEU A 148 6.47 -0.11 -8.14
N GLY A 149 7.39 -1.06 -8.31
CA GLY A 149 7.29 -2.21 -9.20
C GLY A 149 6.24 -3.22 -8.76
N VAL A 150 6.17 -4.37 -9.44
CA VAL A 150 5.19 -5.41 -9.13
C VAL A 150 5.41 -5.94 -7.72
N HIS A 151 4.37 -5.87 -6.89
CA HIS A 151 4.41 -6.34 -5.51
C HIS A 151 3.01 -6.68 -4.98
N TYR A 152 2.99 -7.37 -3.84
CA TYR A 152 1.89 -7.30 -2.89
C TYR A 152 2.23 -6.29 -1.80
N ASP A 153 1.25 -5.49 -1.41
CA ASP A 153 1.39 -4.60 -0.26
C ASP A 153 1.51 -5.40 1.04
N SER A 154 2.17 -4.80 2.02
CA SER A 154 2.24 -5.34 3.38
C SER A 154 1.04 -4.92 4.26
N SER A 155 0.19 -4.03 3.78
CA SER A 155 -1.07 -3.59 4.42
C SER A 155 -2.28 -4.38 3.92
N THR A 156 -3.34 -4.46 4.74
CA THR A 156 -4.58 -5.15 4.33
C THR A 156 -5.26 -4.44 3.17
N VAL A 157 -5.39 -3.11 3.28
CA VAL A 157 -6.00 -2.25 2.27
C VAL A 157 -5.14 -1.02 2.09
N THR A 158 -5.00 -0.57 0.85
CA THR A 158 -4.27 0.65 0.51
C THR A 158 -5.19 1.57 -0.28
N MET A 159 -5.21 2.84 0.12
CA MET A 159 -5.84 3.93 -0.62
C MET A 159 -4.76 4.79 -1.26
N VAL A 160 -4.86 5.00 -2.57
CA VAL A 160 -3.96 5.83 -3.37
C VAL A 160 -4.74 7.03 -3.89
N VAL A 161 -4.28 8.24 -3.61
CA VAL A 161 -4.88 9.49 -4.09
C VAL A 161 -3.92 10.15 -5.07
N THR A 162 -4.41 10.52 -6.25
CA THR A 162 -3.61 11.30 -7.20
C THR A 162 -3.49 12.74 -6.73
N LEU A 163 -2.26 13.21 -6.54
CA LEU A 163 -1.96 14.60 -6.22
C LEU A 163 -1.53 15.39 -7.46
N ASP A 164 -0.78 14.76 -8.37
CA ASP A 164 -0.39 15.37 -9.64
C ASP A 164 -0.31 14.28 -10.72
N LEU A 165 -1.09 14.46 -11.78
CA LEU A 165 -1.04 13.71 -13.03
C LEU A 165 -1.71 14.59 -14.10
N PRO A 166 -0.93 15.32 -14.92
CA PRO A 166 -1.48 16.18 -15.96
C PRO A 166 -2.41 15.43 -16.93
N LYS A 167 -3.39 16.11 -17.51
CA LYS A 167 -4.37 15.47 -18.42
C LYS A 167 -3.71 14.92 -19.69
N GLU A 168 -2.57 15.49 -20.05
CA GLU A 168 -1.71 15.14 -21.17
C GLU A 168 -0.81 13.92 -20.84
N ALA A 169 -0.75 13.52 -19.58
CA ALA A 169 -0.04 12.32 -19.17
C ALA A 169 -0.75 11.08 -19.73
N VAL A 170 0.00 10.24 -20.42
CA VAL A 170 -0.48 8.95 -20.92
C VAL A 170 0.21 7.86 -20.11
N GLY A 171 -0.56 6.94 -19.54
CA GLY A 171 -0.06 6.00 -18.54
C GLY A 171 -0.14 6.58 -17.12
N GLY A 172 0.74 6.13 -16.22
CA GLY A 172 0.80 6.66 -14.86
C GLY A 172 -0.25 6.10 -13.89
N GLN A 173 -1.13 5.20 -14.33
CA GLN A 173 -2.17 4.64 -13.48
C GLN A 173 -1.62 3.54 -12.56
N THR A 174 -2.29 3.32 -11.43
CA THR A 174 -2.15 2.06 -10.69
C THR A 174 -2.51 0.92 -11.64
N THR A 175 -1.63 -0.06 -11.72
CA THR A 175 -1.74 -1.15 -12.69
C THR A 175 -1.78 -2.47 -11.94
N ILE A 176 -2.83 -3.26 -12.20
CA ILE A 176 -3.17 -4.50 -11.50
C ILE A 176 -2.79 -5.68 -12.40
N ILE A 177 -2.21 -6.71 -11.81
CA ILE A 177 -2.03 -8.01 -12.47
C ILE A 177 -3.23 -8.89 -12.09
N THR A 178 -4.03 -9.28 -13.07
CA THR A 178 -5.22 -10.12 -12.90
C THR A 178 -4.85 -11.59 -12.69
N GLY A 179 -5.82 -12.42 -12.30
CA GLY A 179 -5.59 -13.84 -12.06
C GLY A 179 -5.24 -14.65 -13.32
N ASP A 180 -5.50 -14.10 -14.52
CA ASP A 180 -5.00 -14.62 -15.80
C ASP A 180 -3.65 -14.00 -16.22
N GLU A 181 -2.93 -13.40 -15.27
CA GLU A 181 -1.60 -12.78 -15.42
C GLU A 181 -1.55 -11.65 -16.46
N LYS A 182 -2.67 -10.95 -16.65
CA LYS A 182 -2.74 -9.78 -17.54
C LYS A 182 -2.62 -8.49 -16.77
N THR A 183 -2.05 -7.50 -17.45
CA THR A 183 -1.92 -6.13 -16.94
C THR A 183 -3.21 -5.35 -17.22
N VAL A 184 -3.83 -4.82 -16.18
CA VAL A 184 -5.01 -3.93 -16.27
C VAL A 184 -4.72 -2.63 -15.55
N ARG A 185 -4.80 -1.52 -16.29
CA ARG A 185 -4.67 -0.17 -15.73
C ARG A 185 -5.99 0.23 -15.09
N VAL A 186 -5.94 0.69 -13.84
CA VAL A 186 -7.08 1.35 -13.20
C VAL A 186 -7.43 2.59 -14.04
N PRO A 187 -8.71 2.82 -14.39
CA PRO A 187 -9.14 3.97 -15.20
C PRO A 187 -8.67 5.33 -14.66
N GLU A 188 -8.66 6.35 -15.53
CA GLU A 188 -8.02 7.66 -15.34
C GLU A 188 -8.11 8.24 -13.91
N PRO A 189 -6.97 8.32 -13.19
CA PRO A 189 -6.96 8.77 -11.81
C PRO A 189 -6.77 10.29 -11.78
N LYS A 190 -7.88 11.02 -11.86
CA LYS A 190 -7.91 12.50 -11.77
C LYS A 190 -7.33 12.98 -10.44
N VAL A 191 -6.76 14.19 -10.44
CA VAL A 191 -6.29 14.85 -9.20
C VAL A 191 -7.42 14.88 -8.16
N GLY A 192 -7.07 14.57 -6.90
CA GLY A 192 -7.99 14.47 -5.77
C GLY A 192 -8.87 13.20 -5.75
N HIS A 193 -8.76 12.33 -6.76
CA HIS A 193 -9.47 11.05 -6.77
C HIS A 193 -8.65 9.95 -6.10
N ALA A 194 -9.35 9.06 -5.42
CA ALA A 194 -8.81 7.93 -4.70
C ALA A 194 -9.12 6.61 -5.41
N THR A 195 -8.16 5.69 -5.42
CA THR A 195 -8.31 4.28 -5.75
C THR A 195 -8.02 3.46 -4.49
N ILE A 196 -8.81 2.42 -4.24
CA ILE A 196 -8.61 1.50 -3.11
C ILE A 196 -8.30 0.11 -3.66
N ILE A 197 -7.34 -0.59 -3.06
CA ILE A 197 -6.96 -1.96 -3.43
C ILE A 197 -6.79 -2.84 -2.18
N GLN A 198 -7.08 -4.15 -2.30
CA GLN A 198 -6.78 -5.13 -1.24
C GLN A 198 -5.32 -5.56 -1.35
N GLY A 199 -4.46 -5.00 -0.50
CA GLY A 199 -3.01 -5.04 -0.65
C GLY A 199 -2.39 -6.43 -0.65
N ARG A 200 -2.52 -7.15 0.48
CA ARG A 200 -1.94 -8.49 0.72
C ARG A 200 -2.30 -9.57 -0.29
N VAL A 201 -3.22 -9.34 -1.22
CA VAL A 201 -3.72 -10.38 -2.15
C VAL A 201 -3.70 -9.94 -3.61
N LEU A 202 -3.50 -8.65 -3.90
CA LEU A 202 -3.55 -8.09 -5.25
C LEU A 202 -2.15 -7.65 -5.71
N LYS A 203 -1.61 -8.33 -6.73
CA LYS A 203 -0.36 -7.93 -7.41
C LYS A 203 -0.62 -6.66 -8.19
N HIS A 204 0.17 -5.64 -7.93
CA HIS A 204 0.03 -4.38 -8.63
C HIS A 204 1.36 -3.62 -8.67
N LEU A 205 1.39 -2.56 -9.46
CA LEU A 205 2.50 -1.63 -9.58
C LEU A 205 1.98 -0.20 -9.79
N ALA A 206 2.81 0.77 -9.45
CA ALA A 206 2.57 2.19 -9.64
C ALA A 206 3.28 2.67 -10.91
N SER A 207 2.65 2.48 -12.08
CA SER A 207 3.30 2.77 -13.37
C SER A 207 3.64 4.25 -13.52
N LYS A 208 4.71 4.55 -14.24
CA LYS A 208 5.04 5.92 -14.64
C LYS A 208 4.31 6.27 -15.95
N PRO A 209 4.01 7.54 -16.22
CA PRO A 209 3.57 7.95 -17.54
C PRO A 209 4.59 7.56 -18.61
N VAL A 210 4.13 7.15 -19.78
CA VAL A 210 5.00 6.96 -20.96
C VAL A 210 5.44 8.29 -21.55
N THR A 211 4.74 9.38 -21.22
CA THR A 211 5.11 10.75 -21.56
C THR A 211 5.92 11.42 -20.44
N ASN A 212 6.59 12.53 -20.74
CA ASN A 212 7.38 13.26 -19.74
C ASN A 212 6.48 14.13 -18.84
N HIS A 213 5.77 13.51 -17.91
CA HIS A 213 4.90 14.20 -16.95
C HIS A 213 5.12 13.70 -15.53
N ASN A 214 4.76 14.55 -14.57
CA ASN A 214 4.75 14.19 -13.17
C ASN A 214 3.73 13.08 -12.91
N ARG A 215 4.04 12.25 -11.91
CA ARG A 215 3.10 11.40 -11.20
C ARG A 215 3.40 11.51 -9.72
N ILE A 216 2.53 12.18 -8.98
CA ILE A 216 2.62 12.32 -7.54
C ILE A 216 1.38 11.71 -6.91
N THR A 217 1.57 10.79 -5.97
CA THR A 217 0.45 10.12 -5.29
C THR A 217 0.64 10.12 -3.78
N PHE A 218 -0.42 10.45 -3.05
CA PHE A 218 -0.54 10.20 -1.61
C PHE A 218 -1.06 8.79 -1.40
N VAL A 219 -0.51 8.08 -0.43
CA VAL A 219 -0.90 6.70 -0.14
C VAL A 219 -1.12 6.52 1.34
N ASN A 220 -2.22 5.87 1.69
CA ASN A 220 -2.59 5.57 3.07
C ASN A 220 -2.93 4.09 3.22
N ALA A 221 -2.29 3.43 4.17
CA ALA A 221 -2.52 2.03 4.49
C ALA A 221 -3.50 1.84 5.66
N TYR A 222 -4.29 0.78 5.56
CA TYR A 222 -5.30 0.38 6.54
C TYR A 222 -5.20 -1.10 6.88
N ALA A 223 -5.74 -1.45 8.05
CA ALA A 223 -5.91 -2.81 8.52
C ALA A 223 -7.29 -2.99 9.16
N VAL A 224 -7.71 -4.26 9.35
CA VAL A 224 -8.97 -4.59 10.03
C VAL A 224 -8.94 -4.05 11.46
N ALA A 225 -9.95 -3.26 11.85
CA ALA A 225 -10.02 -2.60 13.14
C ALA A 225 -10.53 -3.50 14.27
N ALA A 226 -11.38 -4.47 13.95
CA ALA A 226 -12.12 -5.28 14.91
C ALA A 226 -11.21 -5.80 16.05
N PRO A 227 -11.55 -5.52 17.33
CA PRO A 227 -10.64 -5.75 18.45
C PRO A 227 -10.43 -7.23 18.78
N ASP A 228 -11.30 -8.12 18.31
CA ASP A 228 -11.22 -9.58 18.45
C ASP A 228 -10.52 -10.27 17.28
N LYS A 229 -10.29 -9.54 16.18
CA LYS A 229 -9.59 -10.01 14.98
C LYS A 229 -8.15 -9.51 14.98
N LEU A 230 -7.23 -10.41 14.64
CA LEU A 230 -5.85 -10.08 14.35
C LEU A 230 -5.73 -9.78 12.86
N ASP A 231 -5.09 -8.67 12.49
CA ASP A 231 -4.94 -8.27 11.09
C ASP A 231 -3.91 -9.14 10.34
N ASN A 232 -3.84 -8.97 9.01
CA ASN A 232 -2.92 -9.69 8.14
C ASN A 232 -1.74 -8.84 7.65
N THR A 233 -1.42 -7.73 8.33
CA THR A 233 -0.28 -6.88 7.96
C THR A 233 1.05 -7.61 8.13
N ALA A 234 2.05 -7.22 7.35
CA ALA A 234 3.40 -7.78 7.38
C ALA A 234 4.46 -6.69 7.18
N LEU A 235 5.72 -7.08 6.98
CA LEU A 235 6.83 -6.17 6.68
C LEU A 235 7.43 -6.39 5.28
N THR A 236 6.98 -7.43 4.58
CA THR A 236 7.60 -8.02 3.40
C THR A 236 8.03 -7.01 2.33
N SER A 237 7.16 -6.06 1.96
CA SER A 237 7.41 -5.05 0.94
C SER A 237 7.73 -3.66 1.49
N THR A 238 7.66 -3.46 2.80
CA THR A 238 7.74 -2.13 3.44
C THR A 238 8.93 -1.99 4.40
N LYS A 239 9.60 -3.08 4.77
CA LYS A 239 10.77 -3.03 5.65
C LYS A 239 11.88 -2.17 5.04
N PRO A 240 12.70 -1.49 5.86
CA PRO A 240 13.65 -0.49 5.36
C PRO A 240 14.67 -1.00 4.32
N SER A 241 15.14 -2.24 4.41
CA SER A 241 16.06 -2.85 3.43
C SER A 241 15.44 -3.03 2.05
N VAL A 242 14.13 -3.20 2.00
CA VAL A 242 13.36 -3.41 0.78
C VAL A 242 12.85 -2.10 0.23
N LEU A 243 12.23 -1.30 1.10
CA LEU A 243 11.61 -0.04 0.72
C LEU A 243 11.95 1.02 1.77
N PRO A 244 13.06 1.75 1.59
CA PRO A 244 13.60 2.67 2.59
C PRO A 244 12.79 3.97 2.66
N ARG A 245 11.46 3.92 2.82
CA ARG A 245 10.57 5.11 2.83
C ARG A 245 10.58 5.91 4.13
N ALA A 246 11.00 5.29 5.22
CA ALA A 246 11.03 5.91 6.55
C ALA A 246 12.40 5.73 7.20
N ARG A 247 12.66 6.51 8.27
CA ARG A 247 13.83 6.30 9.10
C ARG A 247 13.77 4.92 9.75
N PHE A 248 14.91 4.23 9.78
CA PHE A 248 15.00 2.82 10.13
C PHE A 248 14.47 2.49 11.52
N ASP A 249 14.95 3.21 12.54
CA ASP A 249 14.57 3.07 13.94
C ASP A 249 13.12 3.50 14.20
N LEU A 250 12.69 4.59 13.55
CA LEU A 250 11.31 5.07 13.56
C LEU A 250 10.33 4.00 13.05
N PHE A 251 10.65 3.36 11.93
CA PHE A 251 9.79 2.35 11.30
C PHE A 251 9.51 1.17 12.25
N TYR A 252 10.55 0.57 12.83
CA TYR A 252 10.37 -0.59 13.70
C TYR A 252 9.71 -0.24 15.04
N ARG A 253 10.00 0.94 15.59
CA ARG A 253 9.28 1.45 16.76
C ARG A 253 7.78 1.52 16.49
N ASP A 254 7.40 2.15 15.39
CA ASP A 254 6.00 2.38 15.01
C ASP A 254 5.27 1.07 14.67
N TRP A 255 5.97 0.13 14.01
CA TRP A 255 5.46 -1.22 13.75
C TRP A 255 5.16 -1.98 15.05
N VAL A 256 6.12 -2.03 15.98
CA VAL A 256 5.96 -2.78 17.24
C VAL A 256 4.85 -2.19 18.09
N ASP A 257 4.79 -0.85 18.23
CA ASP A 257 3.69 -0.18 18.94
C ASP A 257 2.33 -0.57 18.37
N TYR A 258 2.18 -0.48 17.04
CA TYR A 258 0.94 -0.84 16.35
C TYR A 258 0.54 -2.30 16.60
N ARG A 259 1.46 -3.25 16.38
CA ARG A 259 1.21 -4.68 16.56
C ARG A 259 0.86 -5.01 18.01
N PHE A 260 1.51 -4.37 18.97
CA PHE A 260 1.25 -4.61 20.39
C PHE A 260 -0.10 -4.03 20.83
N ARG A 261 -0.52 -2.87 20.32
CA ARG A 261 -1.87 -2.34 20.58
C ARG A 261 -2.96 -3.26 20.04
N LYS A 262 -2.78 -3.84 18.85
CA LYS A 262 -3.72 -4.86 18.29
C LYS A 262 -3.78 -6.10 19.16
N LEU A 263 -2.61 -6.59 19.60
CA LEU A 263 -2.52 -7.76 20.46
C LEU A 263 -3.17 -7.51 21.83
N GLU A 264 -2.94 -6.34 22.44
CA GLU A 264 -3.58 -5.94 23.70
C GLU A 264 -5.11 -5.91 23.57
N ALA A 265 -5.63 -5.31 22.50
CA ALA A 265 -7.07 -5.27 22.24
C ALA A 265 -7.66 -6.69 22.12
N CYS A 266 -7.00 -7.57 21.37
CA CYS A 266 -7.39 -8.97 21.20
C CYS A 266 -7.39 -9.73 22.53
N LEU A 267 -6.30 -9.66 23.29
CA LEU A 267 -6.19 -10.32 24.60
C LEU A 267 -7.27 -9.83 25.58
N LYS A 268 -7.59 -8.53 25.56
CA LYS A 268 -8.64 -7.95 26.39
C LYS A 268 -10.02 -8.51 26.05
N VAL A 269 -10.31 -8.76 24.77
CA VAL A 269 -11.58 -9.39 24.35
C VAL A 269 -11.58 -10.87 24.72
N VAL A 270 -10.51 -11.61 24.41
CA VAL A 270 -10.39 -13.05 24.73
C VAL A 270 -10.60 -13.29 26.23
N ARG A 271 -9.89 -12.56 27.09
CA ARG A 271 -10.06 -12.66 28.56
C ARG A 271 -11.49 -12.38 28.98
N ARG A 272 -12.11 -11.32 28.44
CA ARG A 272 -13.48 -10.94 28.79
C ARG A 272 -14.46 -12.06 28.45
N ASN A 273 -14.37 -12.59 27.23
CA ASN A 273 -15.27 -13.63 26.75
C ASN A 273 -15.15 -14.91 27.59
N VAL A 274 -13.93 -15.35 27.90
CA VAL A 274 -13.68 -16.52 28.77
C VAL A 274 -14.38 -16.38 30.12
N VAL A 275 -14.24 -15.22 30.77
CA VAL A 275 -14.88 -14.96 32.07
C VAL A 275 -16.39 -14.89 31.93
N SER A 276 -16.90 -14.10 30.98
CA SER A 276 -18.34 -13.88 30.82
C SER A 276 -19.09 -15.13 30.38
N ASP A 277 -18.49 -15.98 29.53
CA ASP A 277 -19.12 -17.22 29.07
C ASP A 277 -19.23 -18.23 30.22
N TYR A 278 -18.21 -18.32 31.08
CA TYR A 278 -18.27 -19.14 32.28
C TYR A 278 -19.33 -18.63 33.28
N GLU A 279 -19.33 -17.33 33.57
CA GLU A 279 -20.31 -16.69 34.47
C GLU A 279 -21.75 -16.82 33.95
N ALA A 280 -21.93 -16.82 32.63
CA ALA A 280 -23.23 -17.04 31.97
C ALA A 280 -23.64 -18.52 31.90
N GLY A 281 -22.86 -19.44 32.47
CA GLY A 281 -23.16 -20.88 32.51
C GLY A 281 -22.89 -21.63 31.21
N LYS A 282 -22.20 -21.02 30.22
CA LYS A 282 -21.80 -21.70 28.98
C LYS A 282 -20.57 -22.60 29.17
N GLY A 283 -19.87 -22.45 30.28
CA GLY A 283 -18.65 -23.22 30.58
C GLY A 283 -17.40 -22.67 29.88
N PHE A 284 -16.36 -23.49 29.76
CA PHE A 284 -15.10 -23.14 29.13
C PHE A 284 -14.81 -24.07 27.95
N ASP A 285 -14.78 -23.49 26.75
CA ASP A 285 -14.41 -24.19 25.52
C ASP A 285 -12.88 -24.22 25.38
N GLN A 286 -12.29 -25.36 25.75
CA GLN A 286 -10.84 -25.57 25.70
C GLN A 286 -10.31 -25.54 24.26
N GLU A 287 -11.05 -26.08 23.30
CA GLU A 287 -10.61 -26.19 21.90
C GLU A 287 -10.58 -24.83 21.22
N ALA A 288 -11.65 -24.03 21.39
CA ALA A 288 -11.70 -22.67 20.89
C ALA A 288 -10.61 -21.79 21.51
N PHE A 289 -10.35 -21.94 22.82
CA PHE A 289 -9.30 -21.20 23.50
C PHE A 289 -7.90 -21.56 22.98
N VAL A 290 -7.59 -22.85 22.83
CA VAL A 290 -6.30 -23.32 22.27
C VAL A 290 -6.11 -22.80 20.85
N THR A 291 -7.14 -22.84 20.01
CA THR A 291 -7.11 -22.29 18.65
C THR A 291 -6.76 -20.81 18.67
N LYS A 292 -7.40 -20.02 19.54
CA LYS A 292 -7.13 -18.60 19.67
C LYS A 292 -5.72 -18.29 20.17
N CYS A 293 -5.19 -19.09 21.10
CA CYS A 293 -3.80 -18.98 21.55
C CYS A 293 -2.82 -19.22 20.41
N ALA A 294 -3.04 -20.22 19.56
CA ALA A 294 -2.19 -20.48 18.40
C ALA A 294 -2.21 -19.30 17.38
N GLU A 295 -3.37 -18.68 17.15
CA GLU A 295 -3.47 -17.46 16.34
C GLU A 295 -2.63 -16.32 16.91
N ILE A 296 -2.73 -16.10 18.23
CA ILE A 296 -1.99 -15.05 18.95
C ILE A 296 -0.48 -15.31 18.89
N GLU A 297 -0.03 -16.55 19.13
CA GLU A 297 1.37 -16.94 19.02
C GLU A 297 1.91 -16.68 17.61
N ASN A 298 1.16 -17.07 16.58
CA ASN A 298 1.56 -16.81 15.20
C ASN A 298 1.61 -15.31 14.88
N TYR A 299 0.65 -14.51 15.34
CA TYR A 299 0.64 -13.06 15.14
C TYR A 299 1.82 -12.37 15.84
N LEU A 300 2.17 -12.82 17.05
CA LEU A 300 3.34 -12.33 17.77
C LEU A 300 4.64 -12.73 17.05
N LYS A 301 4.75 -13.97 16.58
CA LYS A 301 5.87 -14.41 15.74
C LYS A 301 6.00 -13.53 14.49
N LYS A 302 4.88 -13.24 13.83
CA LYS A 302 4.82 -12.35 12.64
C LYS A 302 5.18 -10.90 12.93
N CYS A 303 5.24 -10.49 14.19
CA CYS A 303 5.75 -9.17 14.56
C CYS A 303 7.26 -9.05 14.28
N TYR A 304 8.04 -10.12 14.48
CA TYR A 304 9.51 -10.04 14.40
C TYR A 304 10.14 -10.94 13.33
N ASP A 305 9.43 -11.93 12.79
CA ASP A 305 10.03 -12.93 11.89
C ASP A 305 10.46 -12.40 10.51
N GLU A 306 10.04 -11.18 10.16
CA GLU A 306 10.47 -10.44 8.96
C GLU A 306 11.40 -9.26 9.28
N MET A 307 11.75 -9.05 10.56
CA MET A 307 12.75 -8.05 10.94
C MET A 307 14.12 -8.46 10.41
N GLU A 308 14.89 -7.49 9.94
CA GLU A 308 16.14 -7.74 9.22
C GLU A 308 17.21 -8.45 10.04
N CYS A 309 17.23 -8.25 11.36
CA CYS A 309 18.15 -8.93 12.27
C CYS A 309 17.81 -10.41 12.48
N VAL A 310 16.58 -10.83 12.14
CA VAL A 310 16.11 -12.22 12.26
C VAL A 310 16.15 -12.92 10.92
N ASN A 311 15.57 -12.27 9.89
CA ASN A 311 15.40 -12.86 8.58
C ASN A 311 15.38 -11.77 7.50
N ASN A 312 16.38 -11.78 6.63
CA ASN A 312 16.47 -10.86 5.50
C ASN A 312 16.65 -11.62 4.19
N PRO A 313 15.64 -12.39 3.75
CA PRO A 313 15.75 -13.11 2.49
C PRO A 313 15.76 -12.10 1.32
N PRO A 314 16.31 -12.49 0.16
CA PRO A 314 16.23 -11.68 -1.04
C PRO A 314 14.79 -11.29 -1.35
N TYR A 315 14.59 -10.04 -1.72
CA TYR A 315 13.31 -9.54 -2.23
C TYR A 315 13.31 -9.58 -3.77
N PRO A 316 12.19 -9.93 -4.42
CA PRO A 316 10.93 -10.33 -3.80
C PRO A 316 10.93 -11.82 -3.39
N PRO A 317 10.07 -12.21 -2.43
CA PRO A 317 9.87 -13.62 -2.12
C PRO A 317 9.43 -14.42 -3.37
N PRO A 318 9.79 -15.72 -3.48
CA PRO A 318 9.48 -16.52 -4.68
C PRO A 318 8.00 -16.48 -5.11
N HIS A 319 7.07 -16.46 -4.14
CA HIS A 319 5.63 -16.43 -4.40
C HIS A 319 5.12 -15.13 -5.05
N PHE A 320 5.90 -14.05 -5.05
CA PHE A 320 5.54 -12.81 -5.77
C PHE A 320 5.65 -12.99 -7.29
N HIS A 321 6.46 -13.95 -7.75
CA HIS A 321 6.59 -14.31 -9.16
C HIS A 321 5.73 -15.53 -9.54
N THR A 322 5.08 -16.17 -8.56
CA THR A 322 4.19 -17.29 -8.84
C THR A 322 2.90 -16.78 -9.50
N PRO A 323 2.49 -17.37 -10.64
CA PRO A 323 1.19 -17.09 -11.23
C PRO A 323 0.06 -17.40 -10.25
N TYR A 324 -1.02 -16.63 -10.30
CA TYR A 324 -2.17 -16.81 -9.43
C TYR A 324 -2.73 -18.23 -9.48
N ALA A 325 -2.80 -18.85 -10.67
CA ALA A 325 -3.29 -20.21 -10.85
C ALA A 325 -2.45 -21.27 -10.09
N ASP A 326 -1.17 -20.97 -9.84
CA ASP A 326 -0.19 -21.86 -9.21
C ASP A 326 -0.01 -21.59 -7.70
N LEU A 327 -0.70 -20.57 -7.17
CA LEU A 327 -0.76 -20.33 -5.72
C LEU A 327 -1.52 -21.48 -5.01
N PRO A 328 -1.26 -21.70 -3.71
CA PRO A 328 -1.89 -22.75 -2.93
C PRO A 328 -3.41 -22.64 -2.84
#